data_AF-A0A7C3WMC7-F1
#
_entry.id   AF-A0A7C3WMC7-F1
#
_cell.length_a   1.000
_cell.length_b   1.000
_cell.length_c   1.000
_cell.angle_alpha   90.00
_cell.angle_beta   90.00
_cell.angle_gamma   90.00
#
_symmetry.space_group_name_H-M   'P 1'
#
loop_
_entity.id
_entity.type
_entity.pdbx_description
1 polymer ?
#
loop_
_entity_poly.entity_id
_entity_poly.type
_entity_poly.pdbx_seq_one_letter_code
_entity_poly.pdbx_strand_id
1 'polypeptide(L)'
;MWQSNEVGDRYVEQRLSSAKCAFIILLAISPTIAYAKPPSEEVTPTQNLIESPDGRAAAWDHANITILIKPNVYSPDSPEVAAGRRALDHWKTSIAWFSTQDWDGDYESDYRWLNKIDFLVYVQGVNDTYWTDPFDVTITYYYKIAPGYILGYASPSFKEVDGYYAIQSVEIVLGVKGLSIIGIENLVAHEFGHALGLEHSNKKGDLMYSSFDMKEEKNIVPPSTLNLYALTISHGWMQTGNF
;
A
#
# COMPACT_ATOMS: atom_id res chain seq x y z
N MET A 1 12.64 10.09 -0.95
CA MET A 1 12.11 9.56 -2.22
C MET A 1 12.15 8.06 -2.08
N TRP A 2 10.98 7.43 -2.08
CA TRP A 2 10.81 5.98 -1.97
C TRP A 2 11.25 5.33 -3.30
N GLN A 3 11.87 4.15 -3.28
CA GLN A 3 12.26 3.44 -4.51
C GLN A 3 11.72 2.01 -4.50
N SER A 4 10.93 1.68 -5.52
CA SER A 4 10.66 0.31 -5.97
C SER A 4 11.42 0.04 -7.27
N ASN A 5 11.76 -1.23 -7.54
CA ASN A 5 12.34 -1.64 -8.81
C ASN A 5 11.20 -1.83 -9.84
N GLU A 6 11.18 -1.03 -10.90
CA GLU A 6 10.11 -1.01 -11.93
C GLU A 6 10.28 -2.11 -12.99
N VAL A 7 9.21 -2.88 -13.26
CA VAL A 7 8.90 -3.49 -14.57
C VAL A 7 7.37 -3.60 -14.73
N GLY A 8 6.81 -2.94 -15.75
CA GLY A 8 5.49 -3.25 -16.35
C GLY A 8 4.28 -2.46 -15.85
N ASP A 9 3.69 -1.61 -16.70
CA ASP A 9 2.48 -0.82 -16.41
C ASP A 9 1.19 -1.57 -16.82
N ARG A 10 0.26 -1.80 -15.87
CA ARG A 10 -1.18 -1.96 -16.15
C ARG A 10 -2.04 -1.11 -15.22
N TYR A 11 -2.84 -0.24 -15.83
CA TYR A 11 -3.72 0.73 -15.15
C TYR A 11 -5.13 0.15 -14.91
N VAL A 12 -5.74 0.48 -13.77
CA VAL A 12 -7.18 0.26 -13.51
C VAL A 12 -7.91 1.60 -13.56
N GLU A 13 -8.72 1.83 -14.61
CA GLU A 13 -9.56 3.03 -14.76
C GLU A 13 -10.93 2.85 -14.09
N GLN A 14 -11.41 3.87 -13.36
CA GLN A 14 -12.77 3.93 -12.85
C GLN A 14 -13.66 4.75 -13.82
N ARG A 15 -14.68 4.14 -14.44
CA ARG A 15 -15.67 4.84 -15.27
C ARG A 15 -17.00 4.98 -14.53
N LEU A 16 -17.38 6.22 -14.20
CA LEU A 16 -18.75 6.58 -13.83
C LEU A 16 -19.56 6.87 -15.11
N SER A 17 -20.67 6.15 -15.28
CA SER A 17 -21.59 6.27 -16.42
C SER A 17 -22.73 7.23 -16.10
N SER A 18 -22.97 8.21 -16.97
CA SER A 18 -24.30 8.79 -17.13
C SER A 18 -24.49 9.40 -18.53
N ALA A 19 -25.57 8.99 -19.19
CA ALA A 19 -25.99 9.37 -20.54
C ALA A 19 -26.78 10.69 -20.57
N LYS A 20 -26.71 11.43 -21.70
CA LYS A 20 -27.86 11.79 -22.58
C LYS A 20 -27.48 12.80 -23.67
N CYS A 21 -28.09 12.59 -24.85
CA CYS A 21 -27.99 13.34 -26.10
C CYS A 21 -28.53 14.79 -26.05
N ALA A 22 -27.99 15.67 -26.90
CA ALA A 22 -28.79 16.54 -27.79
C ALA A 22 -27.90 17.17 -28.89
N PHE A 23 -28.40 17.14 -30.12
CA PHE A 23 -27.82 17.71 -31.34
C PHE A 23 -28.50 19.07 -31.60
N ILE A 24 -27.78 20.19 -31.69
CA ILE A 24 -28.28 21.46 -32.24
C ILE A 24 -27.17 22.15 -33.07
N ILE A 25 -27.62 22.75 -34.18
CA ILE A 25 -26.92 23.20 -35.39
C ILE A 25 -26.08 24.50 -35.20
N LEU A 26 -25.01 24.60 -36.01
CA LEU A 26 -24.07 25.73 -36.16
C LEU A 26 -24.71 27.10 -36.44
N LEU A 27 -24.12 28.16 -35.88
CA LEU A 27 -23.94 29.47 -36.52
C LEU A 27 -22.64 30.11 -36.02
N ALA A 28 -21.73 30.41 -36.95
CA ALA A 28 -20.39 30.93 -36.68
C ALA A 28 -20.41 32.44 -36.39
N ILE A 29 -19.90 32.82 -35.23
CA ILE A 29 -19.47 34.18 -34.90
C ILE A 29 -18.15 34.00 -34.14
N SER A 30 -17.06 34.58 -34.64
CA SER A 30 -15.73 34.48 -34.00
C SER A 30 -15.51 35.63 -33.03
N PRO A 31 -15.63 35.44 -31.71
CA PRO A 31 -14.99 36.33 -30.76
C PRO A 31 -13.55 35.90 -30.54
N THR A 32 -12.66 36.87 -30.42
CA THR A 32 -11.26 36.68 -30.00
C THR A 32 -11.25 36.07 -28.61
N ILE A 33 -11.10 34.74 -28.53
CA ILE A 33 -10.99 34.01 -27.27
C ILE A 33 -9.57 34.26 -26.73
N ALA A 34 -9.48 34.93 -25.58
CA ALA A 34 -8.29 34.87 -24.76
C ALA A 34 -7.99 33.38 -24.51
N TYR A 35 -6.79 32.92 -24.91
CA TYR A 35 -6.34 31.57 -24.63
C TYR A 35 -6.28 31.38 -23.10
N ALA A 36 -7.37 30.90 -22.52
CA ALA A 36 -7.33 30.28 -21.22
C ALA A 36 -6.35 29.10 -21.35
N LYS A 37 -5.32 29.09 -20.50
CA LYS A 37 -4.48 27.91 -20.30
C LYS A 37 -5.45 26.72 -20.14
N PRO A 38 -5.32 25.65 -20.94
CA PRO A 38 -6.18 24.49 -20.77
C PRO A 38 -6.14 24.09 -19.29
N PRO A 39 -7.27 23.70 -18.68
CA PRO A 39 -7.22 23.12 -17.34
C PRO A 39 -6.16 22.03 -17.40
N SER A 40 -5.17 22.10 -16.52
CA SER A 40 -4.20 21.02 -16.38
C SER A 40 -5.01 19.74 -16.26
N GLU A 41 -4.78 18.76 -17.15
CA GLU A 41 -5.42 17.45 -17.06
C GLU A 41 -5.33 17.00 -15.60
N GLU A 42 -6.49 16.92 -14.95
CA GLU A 42 -6.56 16.53 -13.56
C GLU A 42 -6.24 15.02 -13.55
N VAL A 43 -4.98 14.70 -13.27
CA VAL A 43 -4.49 13.32 -13.26
C VAL A 43 -5.36 12.55 -12.28
N THR A 44 -6.07 11.55 -12.78
CA THR A 44 -6.96 10.74 -11.94
C THR A 44 -6.10 10.01 -10.88
N PRO A 45 -6.48 10.08 -9.60
CA PRO A 45 -5.78 9.33 -8.55
C PRO A 45 -5.77 7.83 -8.85
N THR A 46 -4.58 7.23 -8.88
CA THR A 46 -4.37 5.80 -9.08
C THR A 46 -3.53 5.20 -7.96
N GLN A 47 -3.73 3.90 -7.75
CA GLN A 47 -2.89 3.06 -6.92
C GLN A 47 -2.44 1.89 -7.80
N ASN A 48 -1.14 1.84 -8.07
CA ASN A 48 -0.55 0.75 -8.82
C ASN A 48 -0.33 -0.48 -7.92
N LEU A 49 -0.18 -1.65 -8.52
CA LEU A 49 0.05 -2.92 -7.84
C LEU A 49 1.42 -3.46 -8.25
N ILE A 50 2.13 -4.09 -7.33
CA ILE A 50 3.37 -4.80 -7.66
C ILE A 50 3.00 -5.94 -8.61
N GLU A 51 3.69 -6.03 -9.74
CA GLU A 51 3.54 -7.16 -10.66
C GLU A 51 4.36 -8.35 -10.17
N SER A 52 3.73 -9.52 -10.10
CA SER A 52 4.43 -10.78 -9.90
C SER A 52 5.03 -11.27 -11.24
N PRO A 53 5.90 -12.30 -11.24
CA PRO A 53 6.58 -12.77 -12.45
C PRO A 53 5.68 -13.18 -13.63
N ASP A 54 4.41 -13.50 -13.38
CA ASP A 54 3.42 -13.81 -14.43
C ASP A 54 2.65 -12.57 -14.94
N GLY A 55 3.01 -11.37 -14.47
CA GLY A 55 2.39 -10.10 -14.83
C GLY A 55 1.01 -9.86 -14.19
N ARG A 56 0.65 -10.62 -13.14
CA ARG A 56 -0.53 -10.38 -12.30
C ARG A 56 -0.17 -9.55 -11.07
N ALA A 57 -1.19 -9.02 -10.40
CA ALA A 57 -1.02 -8.34 -9.13
C ALA A 57 -0.45 -9.32 -8.07
N ALA A 58 0.62 -8.92 -7.41
CA ALA A 58 1.23 -9.65 -6.31
C ALA A 58 0.28 -9.72 -5.11
N ALA A 59 0.13 -10.92 -4.55
CA ALA A 59 -0.67 -11.17 -3.36
C ALA A 59 -0.10 -12.33 -2.55
N TRP A 60 -0.42 -12.37 -1.26
CA TRP A 60 -0.18 -13.55 -0.43
C TRP A 60 -1.19 -14.65 -0.79
N ASP A 61 -0.76 -15.92 -0.71
CA ASP A 61 -1.62 -17.11 -0.90
C ASP A 61 -2.29 -17.58 0.39
N HIS A 62 -2.13 -16.82 1.48
CA HIS A 62 -2.67 -17.11 2.79
C HIS A 62 -3.06 -15.81 3.49
N ALA A 63 -3.94 -15.90 4.49
CA ALA A 63 -4.52 -14.73 5.13
C ALA A 63 -3.78 -14.27 6.40
N ASN A 64 -3.11 -15.20 7.11
CA ASN A 64 -2.36 -14.88 8.32
C ASN A 64 -0.91 -14.58 7.98
N ILE A 65 -0.54 -13.30 7.93
CA ILE A 65 0.82 -12.87 7.57
C ILE A 65 1.63 -12.69 8.84
N THR A 66 2.74 -13.43 8.93
CA THR A 66 3.65 -13.42 10.08
C THR A 66 4.74 -12.38 9.88
N ILE A 67 4.93 -11.53 10.88
CA ILE A 67 5.77 -10.33 10.76
C ILE A 67 6.79 -10.33 11.89
N LEU A 68 8.08 -10.33 11.56
CA LEU A 68 9.15 -10.14 12.53
C LEU A 68 9.72 -8.72 12.42
N ILE A 69 9.53 -7.94 13.47
CA ILE A 69 10.22 -6.68 13.66
C ILE A 69 11.59 -6.97 14.29
N LYS A 70 12.66 -6.55 13.61
CA LYS A 70 14.05 -6.59 14.08
C LYS A 70 14.48 -5.17 14.49
N PRO A 71 14.48 -4.86 15.80
CA PRO A 71 14.80 -3.51 16.30
C PRO A 71 16.17 -3.00 15.86
N ASN A 72 17.17 -3.90 15.78
CA ASN A 72 18.55 -3.69 15.33
C ASN A 72 19.26 -2.47 15.96
N VAL A 73 18.91 -1.24 15.55
CA VAL A 73 19.45 0.01 16.10
C VAL A 73 18.69 0.53 17.33
N TYR A 74 17.54 -0.05 17.64
CA TYR A 74 16.70 0.29 18.79
C TYR A 74 16.63 -0.83 19.82
N SER A 75 16.23 -0.49 21.05
CA SER A 75 15.79 -1.50 22.02
C SER A 75 14.41 -2.05 21.62
N PRO A 76 14.09 -3.32 21.92
CA PRO A 76 12.78 -3.90 21.56
C PRO A 76 11.56 -3.19 22.16
N ASP A 77 11.73 -2.48 23.27
CA ASP A 77 10.71 -1.70 23.97
C ASP A 77 10.68 -0.21 23.59
N SER A 78 11.45 0.19 22.57
CA SER A 78 11.57 1.60 22.20
C SER A 78 10.28 2.17 21.58
N PRO A 79 10.06 3.50 21.67
CA PRO A 79 8.93 4.16 21.00
C PRO A 79 8.88 3.94 19.48
N GLU A 80 10.03 3.73 18.84
CA GLU A 80 10.17 3.48 17.40
C GLU A 80 9.71 2.08 17.01
N VAL A 81 10.06 1.06 17.81
CA VAL A 81 9.51 -0.30 17.64
C VAL A 81 8.01 -0.29 17.88
N ALA A 82 7.54 0.45 18.89
CA ALA A 82 6.11 0.63 19.13
C ALA A 82 5.40 1.37 17.97
N ALA A 83 6.07 2.33 17.31
CA ALA A 83 5.56 3.00 16.11
C ALA A 83 5.41 2.01 14.95
N GLY A 84 6.39 1.12 14.75
CA GLY A 84 6.26 0.04 13.78
C GLY A 84 5.04 -0.84 14.02
N ARG A 85 4.76 -1.19 15.28
CA ARG A 85 3.55 -1.97 15.63
C ARG A 85 2.26 -1.21 15.33
N ARG A 86 2.18 0.08 15.69
CA ARG A 86 1.02 0.92 15.39
C ARG A 86 0.78 1.08 13.89
N ALA A 87 1.84 1.15 13.09
CA ALA A 87 1.74 1.18 11.63
C ALA A 87 1.01 -0.06 11.07
N LEU A 88 1.30 -1.25 11.62
CA LEU A 88 0.60 -2.49 11.26
C LEU A 88 -0.85 -2.48 11.75
N ASP A 89 -1.10 -1.92 12.94
CA ASP A 89 -2.47 -1.75 13.48
C ASP A 89 -3.32 -0.81 12.60
N HIS A 90 -2.74 0.21 11.97
CA HIS A 90 -3.45 1.08 11.01
C HIS A 90 -3.95 0.30 9.81
N TRP A 91 -3.11 -0.57 9.23
CA TRP A 91 -3.54 -1.45 8.15
C TRP A 91 -4.65 -2.40 8.58
N LYS A 92 -4.49 -3.06 9.73
CA LYS A 92 -5.49 -4.01 10.25
C LYS A 92 -6.83 -3.32 10.49
N THR A 93 -6.81 -2.16 11.13
CA THR A 93 -8.01 -1.39 11.45
C THR A 93 -8.68 -0.83 10.19
N SER A 94 -7.91 -0.32 9.23
CA SER A 94 -8.44 0.18 7.96
C SER A 94 -9.06 -0.94 7.12
N ILE A 95 -8.43 -2.11 7.02
CA ILE A 95 -8.99 -3.29 6.33
C ILE A 95 -10.30 -3.73 6.99
N ALA A 96 -10.31 -3.83 8.32
CA ALA A 96 -11.50 -4.21 9.07
C ALA A 96 -12.64 -3.21 8.87
N TRP A 97 -12.36 -1.91 8.89
CA TRP A 97 -13.37 -0.89 8.62
C TRP A 97 -13.89 -1.00 7.17
N PHE A 98 -13.00 -1.04 6.18
CA PHE A 98 -13.36 -1.05 4.76
C PHE A 98 -14.18 -2.28 4.36
N SER A 99 -13.83 -3.45 4.87
CA SER A 99 -14.52 -4.73 4.59
C SER A 99 -15.94 -4.82 5.15
N THR A 100 -16.33 -3.90 6.04
CA THR A 100 -17.68 -3.83 6.62
C THR A 100 -18.59 -2.81 5.92
N GLN A 101 -18.04 -2.00 5.01
CA GLN A 101 -18.82 -0.98 4.31
C GLN A 101 -19.66 -1.59 3.18
N ASP A 102 -20.83 -0.98 2.96
CA ASP A 102 -21.74 -1.19 1.84
C ASP A 102 -21.45 -0.10 0.80
N TRP A 103 -20.65 -0.43 -0.21
CA TRP A 103 -20.17 0.52 -1.23
C TRP A 103 -21.14 0.66 -2.40
N ASP A 104 -21.96 -0.36 -2.69
CA ASP A 104 -22.91 -0.37 -3.81
C ASP A 104 -24.36 -0.06 -3.40
N GLY A 105 -24.65 -0.02 -2.09
CA GLY A 105 -25.95 0.32 -1.51
C GLY A 105 -26.92 -0.85 -1.47
N ASP A 106 -26.44 -2.09 -1.56
CA ASP A 106 -27.26 -3.31 -1.57
C ASP A 106 -27.60 -3.85 -0.17
N TYR A 107 -27.19 -3.14 0.88
CA TYR A 107 -27.33 -3.50 2.30
C TYR A 107 -26.46 -4.69 2.76
N GLU A 108 -25.53 -5.16 1.93
CA GLU A 108 -24.49 -6.09 2.31
C GLU A 108 -23.11 -5.40 2.29
N SER A 109 -22.03 -6.11 2.65
CA SER A 109 -20.70 -5.52 2.57
C SER A 109 -19.94 -6.20 1.43
N ASP A 110 -19.41 -5.41 0.49
CA ASP A 110 -18.88 -5.91 -0.79
C ASP A 110 -17.63 -6.78 -0.61
N TYR A 111 -16.81 -6.45 0.38
CA TYR A 111 -15.46 -6.98 0.56
C TYR A 111 -15.25 -7.66 1.91
N ARG A 112 -16.30 -8.30 2.48
CA ARG A 112 -16.23 -8.99 3.80
C ARG A 112 -15.07 -9.97 3.92
N TRP A 113 -14.73 -10.62 2.81
CA TRP A 113 -13.65 -11.60 2.73
C TRP A 113 -12.26 -10.98 2.98
N LEU A 114 -12.08 -9.68 2.74
CA LEU A 114 -10.79 -9.00 2.97
C LEU A 114 -10.43 -8.94 4.46
N ASN A 115 -11.43 -8.95 5.35
CA ASN A 115 -11.22 -8.99 6.81
C ASN A 115 -10.59 -10.29 7.32
N LYS A 116 -10.38 -11.29 6.43
CA LYS A 116 -9.64 -12.50 6.78
C LYS A 116 -8.15 -12.24 6.92
N ILE A 117 -7.62 -11.17 6.31
CA ILE A 117 -6.21 -10.80 6.43
C ILE A 117 -5.93 -10.45 7.88
N ASP A 118 -4.98 -11.14 8.49
CA ASP A 118 -4.53 -10.88 9.85
C ASP A 118 -3.00 -10.79 9.92
N PHE A 119 -2.52 -10.02 10.88
CA PHE A 119 -1.10 -9.74 11.08
C PHE A 119 -0.65 -10.30 12.43
N LEU A 120 0.21 -11.30 12.37
CA LEU A 120 0.82 -11.91 13.55
C LEU A 120 2.18 -11.26 13.79
N VAL A 121 2.22 -10.30 14.72
CA VAL A 121 3.38 -9.43 14.93
C VAL A 121 4.29 -9.92 16.04
N TYR A 122 5.55 -10.13 15.69
CA TYR A 122 6.64 -10.56 16.55
C TYR A 122 7.71 -9.48 16.61
N VAL A 123 8.37 -9.37 17.74
CA VAL A 123 9.54 -8.52 17.97
C VAL A 123 10.69 -9.41 18.40
N GLN A 124 11.81 -9.29 17.68
CA GLN A 124 13.00 -10.09 17.92
C GLN A 124 13.49 -9.94 19.37
N GLY A 125 13.68 -11.07 20.06
CA GLY A 125 14.12 -11.11 21.45
C GLY A 125 13.03 -10.83 22.49
N VAL A 126 11.76 -10.70 22.06
CA VAL A 126 10.62 -10.46 22.96
C VAL A 126 9.64 -11.63 22.93
N ASN A 127 9.11 -11.95 21.75
CA ASN A 127 8.07 -12.97 21.59
C ASN A 127 8.30 -13.91 20.40
N ASP A 128 9.50 -13.93 19.82
CA ASP A 128 9.89 -14.79 18.67
C ASP A 128 10.47 -16.16 19.09
N THR A 129 10.68 -16.40 20.39
CA THR A 129 11.51 -17.51 20.91
C THR A 129 11.06 -18.92 20.51
N TYR A 130 9.77 -19.13 20.22
CA TYR A 130 9.22 -20.44 19.87
C TYR A 130 8.84 -20.57 18.39
N TRP A 131 9.13 -19.55 17.59
CA TRP A 131 8.81 -19.57 16.16
C TRP A 131 9.96 -20.22 15.38
N THR A 132 9.66 -21.30 14.67
CA THR A 132 10.67 -22.08 13.92
C THR A 132 10.56 -21.92 12.41
N ASP A 133 9.43 -21.43 11.93
CA ASP A 133 9.20 -21.23 10.50
C ASP A 133 9.77 -19.87 10.05
N PRO A 134 10.12 -19.70 8.77
CA PRO A 134 10.42 -18.38 8.23
C PRO A 134 9.23 -17.43 8.43
N PHE A 135 9.50 -16.17 8.79
CA PHE A 135 8.47 -15.13 8.82
C PHE A 135 8.18 -14.66 7.39
N ASP A 136 6.91 -14.36 7.11
CA ASP A 136 6.48 -13.83 5.81
C ASP A 136 7.09 -12.45 5.57
N VAL A 137 7.08 -11.57 6.58
CA VAL A 137 7.64 -10.22 6.49
C VAL A 137 8.68 -10.02 7.59
N THR A 138 9.84 -9.47 7.22
CA THR A 138 10.85 -9.00 8.19
C THR A 138 11.04 -7.50 8.05
N ILE A 139 10.88 -6.75 9.14
CA ILE A 139 11.11 -5.30 9.19
C ILE A 139 12.37 -5.01 9.99
N THR A 140 13.38 -4.39 9.37
CA THR A 140 14.67 -4.10 10.02
C THR A 140 14.99 -2.62 10.01
N TYR A 141 15.27 -2.06 11.19
CA TYR A 141 15.67 -0.66 11.34
C TYR A 141 17.18 -0.47 11.21
N TYR A 142 17.61 0.53 10.46
CA TYR A 142 18.99 0.98 10.35
C TYR A 142 19.06 2.49 10.55
N TYR A 143 20.16 2.98 11.12
CA TYR A 143 20.35 4.42 11.27
C TYR A 143 20.23 5.14 9.93
N LYS A 144 20.87 4.64 8.89
CA LYS A 144 20.82 5.22 7.56
C LYS A 144 20.95 4.12 6.53
N ILE A 145 20.18 4.23 5.45
CA ILE A 145 20.34 3.42 4.25
C ILE A 145 20.99 4.26 3.15
N ALA A 146 21.72 3.60 2.27
CA ALA A 146 22.41 4.22 1.16
C ALA A 146 21.67 3.90 -0.15
N PRO A 147 21.50 4.89 -1.05
CA PRO A 147 21.84 6.31 -0.89
C PRO A 147 20.89 7.07 0.06
N GLY A 148 21.41 8.09 0.74
CA GLY A 148 20.73 8.74 1.88
C GLY A 148 19.46 9.55 1.61
N TYR A 149 18.92 9.51 0.39
CA TYR A 149 17.60 10.06 0.03
C TYR A 149 16.49 9.00 0.03
N ILE A 150 16.88 7.72 0.16
CA ILE A 150 15.98 6.59 0.38
C ILE A 150 15.79 6.47 1.90
N LEU A 151 14.55 6.34 2.33
CA LEU A 151 14.18 6.20 3.74
C LEU A 151 13.68 4.79 4.08
N GLY A 152 13.24 4.04 3.08
CA GLY A 152 12.92 2.63 3.20
C GLY A 152 12.86 1.96 1.84
N TYR A 153 12.83 0.63 1.86
CA TYR A 153 12.41 -0.18 0.74
C TYR A 153 11.81 -1.50 1.24
N ALA A 154 10.92 -2.07 0.44
CA ALA A 154 10.42 -3.43 0.57
C ALA A 154 10.86 -4.27 -0.62
N SER A 155 11.31 -5.50 -0.36
CA SER A 155 11.80 -6.43 -1.38
C SER A 155 11.01 -7.73 -1.31
N PRO A 156 9.94 -7.88 -2.09
CA PRO A 156 9.19 -9.13 -2.17
C PRO A 156 9.96 -10.18 -2.98
N SER A 157 9.86 -11.43 -2.55
CA SER A 157 10.18 -12.62 -3.33
C SER A 157 8.90 -13.38 -3.66
N PHE A 158 8.97 -14.24 -4.68
CA PHE A 158 7.80 -14.95 -5.19
C PHE A 158 8.02 -16.46 -5.22
N LYS A 159 6.94 -17.22 -5.01
CA LYS A 159 6.87 -18.67 -5.16
C LYS A 159 5.74 -19.02 -6.12
N GLU A 160 5.90 -20.11 -6.86
CA GLU A 160 4.83 -20.64 -7.69
C GLU A 160 3.80 -21.38 -6.82
N VAL A 161 2.51 -21.10 -7.05
CA VAL A 161 1.34 -21.70 -6.40
C VAL A 161 0.30 -21.94 -7.49
N ASP A 162 -0.02 -23.22 -7.75
CA ASP A 162 -1.04 -23.63 -8.72
C ASP A 162 -0.89 -23.01 -10.13
N GLY A 163 0.36 -22.76 -10.57
CA GLY A 163 0.68 -22.16 -11.87
C GLY A 163 0.64 -20.62 -11.90
N TYR A 164 0.48 -19.99 -10.74
CA TYR A 164 0.58 -18.53 -10.53
C TYR A 164 1.69 -18.20 -9.55
N TYR A 165 2.00 -16.91 -9.36
CA TYR A 165 3.02 -16.47 -8.42
C TYR A 165 2.43 -15.74 -7.22
N ALA A 166 2.64 -16.31 -6.04
CA ALA A 166 2.32 -15.68 -4.76
C ALA A 166 3.55 -15.02 -4.15
N ILE A 167 3.34 -14.00 -3.32
CA ILE A 167 4.40 -13.47 -2.46
C ILE A 167 4.84 -14.60 -1.52
N GLN A 168 6.15 -14.84 -1.50
CA GLN A 168 6.77 -15.84 -0.63
C GLN A 168 7.28 -15.23 0.67
N SER A 169 7.98 -14.10 0.56
CA SER A 169 8.51 -13.36 1.71
C SER A 169 8.80 -11.92 1.31
N VAL A 170 8.86 -11.01 2.29
CA VAL A 170 9.21 -9.61 2.06
C VAL A 170 10.24 -9.15 3.09
N GLU A 171 11.36 -8.62 2.61
CA GLU A 171 12.31 -7.89 3.45
C GLU A 171 12.01 -6.38 3.38
N ILE A 172 11.72 -5.77 4.53
CA ILE A 172 11.58 -4.33 4.70
C ILE A 172 12.80 -3.80 5.45
N VAL A 173 13.43 -2.78 4.88
CA VAL A 173 14.60 -2.11 5.47
C VAL A 173 14.34 -0.63 5.59
N LEU A 174 14.55 -0.07 6.79
CA LEU A 174 14.18 1.30 7.14
C LEU A 174 15.39 2.12 7.57
N GLY A 175 15.57 3.30 6.99
CA GLY A 175 16.55 4.32 7.39
C GLY A 175 15.91 5.39 8.26
N VAL A 176 16.15 5.35 9.58
CA VAL A 176 15.37 6.12 10.56
C VAL A 176 16.03 7.40 11.09
N LYS A 177 17.27 7.70 10.71
CA LYS A 177 17.97 8.88 11.22
C LYS A 177 17.24 10.17 10.85
N GLY A 178 16.86 10.92 11.87
CA GLY A 178 16.25 12.24 11.74
C GLY A 178 14.73 12.21 11.56
N LEU A 179 14.12 11.02 11.54
CA LEU A 179 12.67 10.88 11.54
C LEU A 179 12.11 11.08 12.95
N SER A 180 10.92 11.68 13.01
CA SER A 180 10.12 11.66 14.23
C SER A 180 9.48 10.27 14.45
N ILE A 181 8.90 10.02 15.62
CA ILE A 181 8.11 8.80 15.88
C ILE A 181 6.96 8.66 14.87
N ILE A 182 6.30 9.78 14.52
CA ILE A 182 5.25 9.84 13.50
C ILE A 182 5.82 9.51 12.11
N GLY A 183 7.01 10.05 11.80
CA GLY A 183 7.71 9.77 10.55
C GLY A 183 8.06 8.28 10.41
N ILE A 184 8.54 7.65 11.48
CA ILE A 184 8.81 6.20 11.51
C ILE A 184 7.52 5.41 11.34
N GLU A 185 6.43 5.81 11.98
CA GLU A 185 5.12 5.15 11.85
C GLU A 185 4.60 5.20 10.41
N ASN A 186 4.62 6.38 9.78
CA ASN A 186 4.20 6.54 8.38
C ASN A 186 5.13 5.79 7.42
N LEU A 187 6.44 5.81 7.67
CA LEU A 187 7.44 5.06 6.91
C LEU A 187 7.15 3.55 6.96
N VAL A 188 6.96 2.99 8.15
CA VAL A 188 6.65 1.55 8.30
C VAL A 188 5.32 1.23 7.60
N ALA A 189 4.30 2.09 7.74
CA ALA A 189 3.01 1.87 7.10
C ALA A 189 3.13 1.89 5.57
N HIS A 190 3.94 2.78 5.00
CA HIS A 190 4.22 2.86 3.56
C HIS A 190 4.90 1.58 3.05
N GLU A 191 6.03 1.20 3.64
CA GLU A 191 6.78 0.02 3.21
C GLU A 191 6.00 -1.27 3.43
N PHE A 192 5.15 -1.31 4.46
CA PHE A 192 4.25 -2.44 4.65
C PHE A 192 3.14 -2.52 3.60
N GLY A 193 2.70 -1.39 3.03
CA GLY A 193 1.82 -1.39 1.86
C GLY A 193 2.44 -2.13 0.68
N HIS A 194 3.75 -1.96 0.44
CA HIS A 194 4.48 -2.77 -0.54
C HIS A 194 4.50 -4.25 -0.17
N ALA A 195 4.64 -4.60 1.11
CA ALA A 195 4.53 -6.00 1.55
C ALA A 195 3.14 -6.60 1.32
N LEU A 196 2.09 -5.78 1.16
CA LEU A 196 0.75 -6.21 0.77
C LEU A 196 0.52 -6.18 -0.75
N GLY A 197 1.57 -5.99 -1.56
CA GLY A 197 1.49 -6.01 -3.02
C GLY A 197 1.08 -4.68 -3.66
N LEU A 198 1.05 -3.58 -2.90
CA LEU A 198 0.78 -2.25 -3.45
C LEU A 198 2.05 -1.62 -3.99
N GLU A 199 1.98 -0.93 -5.12
CA GLU A 199 3.06 -0.05 -5.59
C GLU A 199 2.80 1.39 -5.12
N HIS A 200 3.42 2.39 -5.76
CA HIS A 200 3.16 3.78 -5.41
C HIS A 200 1.81 4.27 -5.93
N SER A 201 1.20 5.18 -5.16
CA SER A 201 0.09 6.01 -5.62
C SER A 201 0.62 7.28 -6.31
N ASN A 202 -0.09 7.77 -7.32
CA ASN A 202 0.17 9.09 -7.91
C ASN A 202 -0.50 10.24 -7.13
N LYS A 203 -1.31 9.93 -6.10
CA LYS A 203 -2.08 10.90 -5.32
C LYS A 203 -1.22 11.49 -4.21
N LYS A 204 -0.87 12.78 -4.33
CA LYS A 204 -0.13 13.48 -3.27
C LYS A 204 -0.88 13.41 -1.95
N GLY A 205 -0.17 13.03 -0.89
CA GLY A 205 -0.72 12.89 0.47
C GLY A 205 -1.40 11.56 0.76
N ASP A 206 -1.48 10.66 -0.23
CA ASP A 206 -1.82 9.27 0.01
C ASP A 206 -0.67 8.54 0.72
N LEU A 207 -0.99 7.50 1.51
CA LEU A 207 0.03 6.71 2.23
C LEU A 207 1.06 6.15 1.26
N MET A 208 0.64 5.65 0.10
CA MET A 208 1.52 5.03 -0.90
C MET A 208 2.16 6.04 -1.86
N TYR A 209 2.06 7.35 -1.61
CA TYR A 209 2.71 8.34 -2.47
C TYR A 209 4.25 8.24 -2.39
N SER A 210 4.94 8.21 -3.54
CA SER A 210 6.38 7.93 -3.68
C SER A 210 7.33 8.97 -3.05
N SER A 211 6.80 10.08 -2.57
CA SER A 211 7.59 11.15 -1.95
C SER A 211 7.11 11.45 -0.54
N PHE A 212 8.09 11.63 0.34
CA PHE A 212 7.87 11.94 1.74
C PHE A 212 8.55 13.25 2.10
N ASP A 213 7.77 14.16 2.66
CA ASP A 213 8.28 15.43 3.16
C ASP A 213 8.41 15.37 4.68
N MET A 214 9.65 15.23 5.14
CA MET A 214 10.01 15.24 6.56
C MET A 214 9.51 16.49 7.29
N LYS A 215 9.32 17.62 6.59
CA LYS A 215 8.82 18.87 7.19
C LYS A 215 7.31 18.87 7.40
N GLU A 216 6.61 17.98 6.71
CA GLU A 216 5.17 17.79 6.78
C GLU A 216 4.77 16.61 7.69
N GLU A 217 5.74 15.97 8.39
CA GLU A 217 5.55 14.94 9.43
C GLU A 217 4.82 15.47 10.68
N LYS A 218 3.55 15.82 10.53
CA LYS A 218 2.73 16.31 11.65
C LYS A 218 1.60 15.38 12.01
N ASN A 219 1.18 14.53 11.07
CA ASN A 219 0.02 13.67 11.20
C ASN A 219 0.36 12.24 10.78
N ILE A 220 -0.32 11.29 11.41
CA ILE A 220 -0.40 9.91 10.93
C ILE A 220 -1.18 9.89 9.61
N VAL A 221 -0.68 9.15 8.64
CA VAL A 221 -1.34 8.93 7.34
C VAL A 221 -1.81 7.48 7.29
N PRO A 222 -3.10 7.18 7.57
CA PRO A 222 -3.61 5.82 7.46
C PRO A 222 -3.80 5.41 5.99
N PRO A 223 -3.92 4.10 5.70
CA PRO A 223 -4.31 3.63 4.38
C PRO A 223 -5.62 4.26 3.92
N SER A 224 -5.64 4.80 2.72
CA SER A 224 -6.81 5.42 2.12
C SER A 224 -7.75 4.37 1.52
N THR A 225 -8.98 4.77 1.19
CA THR A 225 -9.91 3.91 0.44
C THR A 225 -9.36 3.47 -0.91
N LEU A 226 -8.47 4.27 -1.51
CA LEU A 226 -7.78 3.91 -2.75
C LEU A 226 -6.79 2.77 -2.52
N ASN A 227 -6.02 2.79 -1.41
CA ASN A 227 -5.12 1.68 -1.06
C ASN A 227 -5.91 0.40 -0.75
N LEU A 228 -6.99 0.52 0.03
CA LEU A 228 -7.80 -0.61 0.46
C LEU A 228 -8.56 -1.25 -0.70
N TYR A 229 -9.08 -0.44 -1.62
CA TYR A 229 -9.69 -0.94 -2.85
C TYR A 229 -8.67 -1.72 -3.70
N ALA A 230 -7.43 -1.24 -3.82
CA ALA A 230 -6.38 -1.95 -4.54
C ALA A 230 -6.08 -3.34 -3.93
N LEU A 231 -6.16 -3.48 -2.59
CA LEU A 231 -6.06 -4.80 -1.95
C LEU A 231 -7.20 -5.75 -2.35
N THR A 232 -8.39 -5.23 -2.65
CA THR A 232 -9.49 -6.09 -3.14
C THR A 232 -9.19 -6.68 -4.51
N ILE A 233 -8.38 -5.98 -5.32
CA ILE A 233 -7.97 -6.45 -6.63
C ILE A 233 -6.88 -7.52 -6.50
N SER A 234 -5.85 -7.26 -5.70
CA SER A 234 -4.74 -8.22 -5.53
C SER A 234 -5.17 -9.48 -4.76
N HIS A 235 -5.99 -9.35 -3.71
CA HIS A 235 -6.39 -10.47 -2.85
C HIS A 235 -7.79 -11.03 -3.16
N GLY A 236 -8.33 -10.75 -4.36
CA GLY A 236 -9.66 -11.20 -4.79
C GLY A 236 -9.89 -12.71 -4.68
N TRP A 237 -8.82 -13.50 -4.76
CA TRP A 237 -8.83 -14.94 -4.56
C TRP A 237 -9.45 -15.38 -3.21
N MET A 238 -9.35 -14.56 -2.16
CA MET A 238 -9.89 -14.86 -0.83
C MET A 238 -11.42 -14.96 -0.78
N GLN A 239 -12.11 -14.42 -1.80
CA GLN A 239 -13.54 -14.57 -1.97
C GLN A 239 -13.93 -16.03 -2.23
N THR A 240 -13.14 -16.74 -3.04
CA THR A 240 -13.40 -18.13 -3.46
C THR A 240 -12.55 -19.14 -2.67
N GLY A 241 -11.41 -18.71 -2.14
CA GLY A 241 -10.42 -19.57 -1.50
C GLY A 241 -9.45 -20.25 -2.50
N ASN A 242 -9.52 -19.90 -3.79
CA ASN A 242 -8.63 -20.43 -4.83
C ASN A 242 -7.73 -19.31 -5.33
N PHE A 243 -6.42 -19.44 -5.11
CA PHE A 243 -5.39 -18.51 -5.57
C PHE A 243 -5.30 -18.46 -7.11
#